data_AF-A0A355FLN2-F1
#
_entry.id   AF-A0A355FLN2-F1
#
_cell.length_a   1.000
_cell.length_b   1.000
_cell.length_c   1.000
_cell.angle_alpha   90.00
_cell.angle_beta   90.00
_cell.angle_gamma   90.00
#
_symmetry.space_group_name_H-M   'P 1'
#
loop_
_entity.id
_entity.type
_entity.pdbx_description
1 polymer ?
#
loop_
_entity_poly.entity_id
_entity_poly.type
_entity_poly.pdbx_seq_one_letter_code
_entity_poly.pdbx_strand_id
1 'polypeptide(L)'
;MPTIEGAKQPGTFLKPSMFFSVARSSKQAKEAVKFINFFINDVETNKVLLAERGIPIVPQVRNALKEMVTPVNRQIFEFIDLAGEHSSPIDPADPPGAGEVLNLFRTIDQEVLYGAVSPENAAARFMKEANTVLGRNR
;
A
#
# COMPACT_ATOMS: atom_id res chain seq x y z
N MET A 1 -2.80 -16.37 -4.57
CA MET A 1 -1.67 -15.72 -3.85
C MET A 1 -0.97 -16.74 -2.96
N PRO A 2 0.34 -16.63 -2.69
CA PRO A 2 1.01 -17.53 -1.74
C PRO A 2 0.29 -17.54 -0.39
N THR A 3 0.06 -18.72 0.16
CA THR A 3 -0.59 -18.92 1.46
C THR A 3 0.31 -19.75 2.36
N ILE A 4 0.30 -19.44 3.65
CA ILE A 4 0.99 -20.25 4.66
C ILE A 4 -0.01 -21.28 5.21
N GLU A 5 0.45 -22.51 5.45
CA GLU A 5 -0.38 -23.54 6.07
C GLU A 5 -0.88 -23.07 7.45
N GLY A 6 -2.19 -23.23 7.71
CA GLY A 6 -2.81 -22.77 8.94
C GLY A 6 -3.05 -21.26 9.03
N ALA A 7 -2.87 -20.50 7.94
CA ALA A 7 -3.20 -19.08 7.91
C ALA A 7 -4.69 -18.83 8.23
N LYS A 8 -4.96 -17.93 9.17
CA LYS A 8 -6.33 -17.56 9.60
C LYS A 8 -7.00 -16.53 8.67
N GLN A 9 -6.21 -15.87 7.83
CA GLN A 9 -6.64 -14.86 6.87
C GLN A 9 -5.64 -14.79 5.71
N PRO A 10 -6.03 -14.28 4.53
CA PRO A 10 -5.09 -14.01 3.44
C PRO A 10 -3.93 -13.13 3.93
N GLY A 11 -2.71 -13.46 3.52
CA GLY A 11 -1.50 -12.70 3.89
C GLY A 11 -1.23 -11.48 3.00
N THR A 12 -2.08 -11.25 1.99
CA THR A 12 -1.91 -10.18 1.01
C THR A 12 -3.16 -9.31 0.96
N PHE A 13 -2.98 -8.02 0.70
CA PHE A 13 -4.03 -7.04 0.47
C PHE A 13 -3.69 -6.18 -0.73
N LEU A 14 -4.69 -5.53 -1.33
CA LEU A 14 -4.46 -4.53 -2.37
C LEU A 14 -4.06 -3.20 -1.73
N LYS A 15 -2.77 -2.85 -1.82
CA LYS A 15 -2.24 -1.58 -1.31
C LYS A 15 -2.49 -0.45 -2.33
N PRO A 16 -3.14 0.66 -1.94
CA PRO A 16 -3.20 1.86 -2.76
C PRO A 16 -1.78 2.35 -3.06
N SER A 17 -1.49 2.61 -4.34
CA SER A 17 -0.19 3.12 -4.78
C SER A 17 0.10 4.50 -4.21
N MET A 18 -0.92 5.37 -4.21
CA MET A 18 -0.86 6.75 -3.76
C MET A 18 -2.26 7.32 -3.51
N PHE A 19 -2.31 8.49 -2.88
CA PHE A 19 -3.54 9.22 -2.61
C PHE A 19 -3.41 10.68 -3.04
N PHE A 20 -4.52 11.26 -3.48
CA PHE A 20 -4.70 12.70 -3.40
C PHE A 20 -5.36 13.07 -2.07
N SER A 21 -5.01 14.24 -1.54
CA SER A 21 -5.64 14.81 -0.35
C SER A 21 -5.84 16.31 -0.54
N VAL A 22 -6.95 16.83 -0.01
CA VAL A 22 -7.24 18.26 -0.01
C VAL A 22 -6.98 18.79 1.39
N ALA A 23 -6.03 19.71 1.53
CA ALA A 23 -5.74 20.34 2.81
C ALA A 23 -7.01 21.04 3.35
N ARG A 24 -7.30 20.85 4.64
CA ARG A 24 -8.44 21.50 5.32
C ARG A 24 -8.40 23.03 5.20
N SER A 25 -7.21 23.61 5.08
CA SER A 25 -6.97 25.05 4.93
C SER A 25 -7.13 25.57 3.50
N SER A 26 -7.35 24.71 2.51
CA SER A 26 -7.40 25.09 1.10
C SER A 26 -8.52 26.09 0.83
N LYS A 27 -8.16 27.21 0.21
CA LYS A 27 -9.13 28.22 -0.26
C LYS A 27 -9.83 27.81 -1.55
N GLN A 28 -9.38 26.74 -2.20
CA GLN A 28 -9.89 26.23 -3.47
C GLN A 28 -10.35 24.77 -3.36
N ALA A 29 -10.90 24.37 -2.19
CA ALA A 29 -11.27 22.98 -1.93
C ALA A 29 -12.24 22.39 -2.98
N LYS A 30 -13.22 23.18 -3.44
CA LYS A 30 -14.19 22.73 -4.47
C LYS A 30 -13.52 22.43 -5.81
N GLU A 31 -12.63 23.29 -6.27
CA GLU A 31 -11.91 23.09 -7.54
C GLU A 31 -10.87 21.97 -7.43
N ALA A 32 -10.22 21.82 -6.28
CA ALA A 32 -9.32 20.69 -6.03
C ALA A 32 -10.07 19.35 -6.11
N VAL A 33 -11.27 19.26 -5.53
CA VAL A 33 -12.11 18.05 -5.63
C VAL A 33 -12.54 17.78 -7.07
N LYS A 34 -12.93 18.82 -7.84
CA LYS A 34 -13.25 18.67 -9.26
C LYS A 34 -12.05 18.16 -10.06
N PHE A 35 -10.85 18.68 -9.79
CA PHE A 35 -9.63 18.20 -10.44
C PHE A 35 -9.35 16.73 -10.10
N ILE A 36 -9.44 16.34 -8.83
CA ILE A 36 -9.24 14.94 -8.42
C ILE A 36 -10.26 14.05 -9.15
N ASN A 37 -11.52 14.45 -9.20
CA ASN A 37 -12.56 13.71 -9.91
C ASN A 37 -12.26 13.57 -11.40
N PHE A 38 -11.87 14.67 -12.06
CA PHE A 38 -11.43 14.67 -13.46
C PHE A 38 -10.24 13.70 -13.65
N PHE A 39 -9.21 13.84 -12.83
CA PHE A 39 -7.98 13.06 -12.94
C PHE A 39 -8.22 11.55 -12.82
N ILE A 40 -9.12 11.10 -11.93
CA ILE A 40 -9.35 9.67 -11.70
C ILE A 40 -10.46 9.06 -12.57
N ASN A 41 -11.43 9.86 -13.04
CA ASN A 41 -12.59 9.34 -13.76
C ASN A 41 -12.57 9.62 -15.27
N ASP A 42 -11.83 10.63 -15.73
CA ASP A 42 -11.78 10.97 -17.15
C ASP A 42 -10.92 9.99 -17.95
N VAL A 43 -11.51 9.37 -18.98
CA VAL A 43 -10.85 8.33 -19.78
C VAL A 43 -9.73 8.93 -20.63
N GLU A 44 -9.96 10.07 -21.29
CA GLU A 44 -8.95 10.68 -22.16
C GLU A 44 -7.70 11.12 -21.38
N THR A 45 -7.90 11.66 -20.18
CA THR A 45 -6.81 11.97 -19.25
C THR A 45 -6.03 10.72 -18.87
N ASN A 46 -6.71 9.62 -18.55
CA ASN A 46 -6.05 8.39 -18.17
C ASN A 46 -5.38 7.66 -19.34
N LYS A 47 -5.79 7.91 -20.60
CA LYS A 47 -5.05 7.47 -21.80
C LYS A 47 -3.69 8.14 -21.94
N VAL A 48 -3.49 9.32 -21.33
CA VAL A 48 -2.18 9.96 -21.24
C VAL A 48 -1.37 9.35 -20.09
N LEU A 49 -1.99 9.09 -18.95
CA LEU A 49 -1.32 8.55 -17.75
C LEU A 49 -0.92 7.07 -17.89
N LEU A 50 -1.66 6.28 -18.66
CA LEU A 50 -1.37 4.86 -18.98
C LEU A 50 -1.03 3.99 -17.75
N ALA A 51 -1.78 4.18 -16.66
CA ALA A 51 -1.60 3.45 -15.39
C ALA A 51 -0.20 3.59 -14.75
N GLU A 52 0.53 4.68 -15.03
CA GLU A 52 1.83 4.98 -14.42
C GLU A 52 1.74 5.13 -12.89
N ARG A 53 0.60 5.59 -12.38
CA ARG A 53 0.32 5.73 -10.94
C ARG A 53 -0.32 4.49 -10.31
N GLY A 54 -0.13 3.34 -10.93
CA GLY A 54 -0.82 2.10 -10.60
C GLY A 54 -2.11 1.93 -11.38
N ILE A 55 -2.78 0.80 -11.13
CA ILE A 55 -3.97 0.42 -11.89
C ILE A 55 -5.16 1.29 -11.48
N PRO A 56 -5.85 1.92 -12.45
CA PRO A 56 -7.07 2.68 -12.15
C PRO A 56 -8.11 1.84 -11.41
N ILE A 57 -8.61 2.40 -10.30
CA ILE A 57 -9.67 1.79 -9.50
C ILE A 57 -11.04 1.86 -10.19
N VAL A 58 -11.21 2.84 -11.08
CA VAL A 58 -12.46 3.09 -11.82
C VAL A 58 -12.57 2.05 -12.95
N PRO A 59 -13.57 1.14 -12.93
CA PRO A 59 -13.63 0.04 -13.89
C PRO A 59 -13.70 0.50 -15.36
N GLN A 60 -14.43 1.58 -15.63
CA GLN A 60 -14.53 2.15 -16.97
C GLN A 60 -13.18 2.61 -17.51
N VAL A 61 -12.38 3.31 -16.70
CA VAL A 61 -11.03 3.74 -17.06
C VAL A 61 -10.13 2.52 -17.27
N ARG A 62 -10.14 1.56 -16.34
CA ARG A 62 -9.32 0.35 -16.45
C ARG A 62 -9.61 -0.40 -17.75
N ASN A 63 -10.89 -0.60 -18.08
CA ASN A 63 -11.30 -1.30 -19.29
C ASN A 63 -10.86 -0.56 -20.56
N ALA A 64 -10.97 0.77 -20.60
CA ALA A 64 -10.51 1.56 -21.74
C ALA A 64 -8.99 1.48 -21.96
N LEU A 65 -8.21 1.23 -20.90
CA LEU A 65 -6.74 1.15 -20.99
C LEU A 65 -6.21 -0.24 -21.35
N LYS A 66 -6.97 -1.33 -21.14
CA LYS A 66 -6.48 -2.72 -21.30
C LYS A 66 -5.82 -2.99 -22.65
N GLU A 67 -6.32 -2.37 -23.71
CA GLU A 67 -5.81 -2.54 -25.08
C GLU A 67 -4.70 -1.55 -25.45
N MET A 68 -4.55 -0.47 -24.69
CA MET A 68 -3.59 0.61 -24.95
C MET A 68 -2.28 0.46 -24.18
N VAL A 69 -2.31 -0.26 -23.06
CA VAL A 69 -1.11 -0.47 -22.25
C VAL A 69 -0.17 -1.51 -22.87
N THR A 70 1.10 -1.45 -22.47
CA THR A 70 2.10 -2.44 -22.89
C THR A 70 1.71 -3.86 -22.46
N PRO A 71 2.25 -4.91 -23.11
CA PRO A 71 2.02 -6.30 -22.67
C PRO A 71 2.37 -6.54 -21.19
N VAL A 72 3.42 -5.89 -20.69
CA VAL A 72 3.82 -5.95 -19.27
C VAL A 72 2.73 -5.35 -18.37
N ASN A 73 2.21 -4.18 -18.71
CA ASN A 73 1.14 -3.56 -17.94
C ASN A 73 -0.15 -4.38 -17.99
N ARG A 74 -0.45 -5.06 -19.10
CA ARG A 74 -1.57 -5.99 -19.19
C ARG A 74 -1.42 -7.17 -18.21
N GLN A 75 -0.22 -7.74 -18.11
CA GLN A 75 0.07 -8.78 -17.11
C GLN A 75 -0.11 -8.27 -15.68
N ILE A 76 0.31 -7.02 -15.39
CA ILE A 76 0.08 -6.40 -14.08
C ILE A 76 -1.44 -6.26 -13.83
N PHE A 77 -2.24 -5.90 -14.84
CA PHE A 77 -3.70 -5.80 -14.71
C PHE A 77 -4.34 -7.14 -14.37
N GLU A 78 -3.97 -8.20 -15.09
CA GLU A 78 -4.44 -9.55 -14.82
C GLU A 78 -4.02 -10.03 -13.42
N PHE A 79 -2.79 -9.73 -13.01
CA PHE A 79 -2.30 -10.09 -11.68
C PHE A 79 -3.05 -9.38 -10.55
N ILE A 80 -3.35 -8.09 -10.71
CA ILE A 80 -4.10 -7.34 -9.68
C ILE A 80 -5.57 -7.78 -9.62
N ASP A 81 -6.19 -8.11 -10.76
CA ASP A 81 -7.53 -8.71 -10.78
C ASP A 81 -7.53 -10.05 -10.01
N LEU A 82 -6.57 -10.94 -10.28
CA LEU A 82 -6.37 -12.19 -9.52
C LEU A 82 -6.08 -11.94 -8.03
N ALA A 83 -5.20 -10.99 -7.72
CA ALA A 83 -4.86 -10.66 -6.34
C ALA A 83 -6.08 -10.13 -5.57
N GLY A 84 -6.95 -9.36 -6.23
CA GLY A 84 -8.19 -8.84 -5.65
C GLY A 84 -9.17 -9.93 -5.19
N GLU A 85 -9.23 -11.05 -5.89
CA GLU A 85 -10.06 -12.21 -5.53
C GLU A 85 -9.50 -13.02 -4.33
N HIS A 86 -8.21 -12.84 -4.04
CA HIS A 86 -7.46 -13.63 -3.05
C HIS A 86 -6.79 -12.78 -1.96
N SER A 87 -7.26 -11.56 -1.76
CA SER A 87 -6.69 -10.60 -0.81
C SER A 87 -7.65 -10.28 0.33
N SER A 88 -7.09 -9.90 1.48
CA SER A 88 -7.84 -9.30 2.57
C SER A 88 -8.14 -7.82 2.29
N PRO A 89 -9.08 -7.20 3.04
CA PRO A 89 -9.12 -5.75 3.17
C PRO A 89 -7.77 -5.18 3.60
N ILE A 90 -7.51 -3.91 3.25
CA ILE A 90 -6.34 -3.19 3.74
C ILE A 90 -6.42 -3.00 5.26
N ASP A 91 -5.26 -3.04 5.91
CA ASP A 91 -5.14 -2.70 7.33
C ASP A 91 -5.58 -1.24 7.61
N PRO A 92 -6.00 -0.93 8.85
CA PRO A 92 -6.22 0.44 9.29
C PRO A 92 -4.96 1.32 9.12
N ALA A 93 -5.15 2.64 9.21
CA ALA A 93 -4.01 3.55 9.24
C ALA A 93 -3.06 3.20 10.40
N ASP A 94 -1.77 3.31 10.13
CA ASP A 94 -0.72 3.05 11.09
C ASP A 94 -0.92 3.87 12.39
N PRO A 95 -0.72 3.27 13.58
CA PRO A 95 -0.88 3.97 14.85
C PRO A 95 0.25 4.99 15.08
N PRO A 96 0.05 5.96 15.99
CA PRO A 96 1.13 6.82 16.46
C PRO A 96 2.34 6.00 16.96
N GLY A 97 3.54 6.35 16.50
CA GLY A 97 4.77 5.62 16.80
C GLY A 97 5.13 4.52 15.80
N ALA A 98 4.30 4.22 14.80
CA ALA A 98 4.62 3.21 13.79
C ALA A 98 5.93 3.49 13.03
N GLY A 99 6.25 4.76 12.76
CA GLY A 99 7.52 5.15 12.14
C GLY A 99 8.75 4.83 13.01
N GLU A 100 8.64 4.99 14.33
CA GLU A 100 9.69 4.59 15.28
C GLU A 100 9.85 3.06 15.30
N VAL A 101 8.74 2.31 15.32
CA VAL A 101 8.76 0.84 15.26
C VAL A 101 9.41 0.34 13.97
N LEU A 102 9.13 0.97 12.83
CA LEU A 102 9.73 0.60 11.55
C LEU A 102 11.25 0.84 11.53
N ASN A 103 11.70 1.95 12.12
CA ASN A 103 13.13 2.23 12.24
C ASN A 103 13.82 1.24 13.19
N LEU A 104 13.18 0.93 14.32
CA LEU A 104 13.64 -0.11 15.24
C LEU A 104 13.79 -1.45 14.54
N PHE A 105 12.77 -1.88 13.77
CA PHE A 105 12.81 -3.12 13.00
C PHE A 105 14.02 -3.14 12.06
N ARG A 106 14.25 -2.07 11.28
CA ARG A 106 15.38 -1.99 10.34
C ARG A 106 16.74 -2.12 11.03
N THR A 107 16.92 -1.49 12.18
CA THR A 107 18.17 -1.61 12.95
C THR A 107 18.38 -3.05 13.43
N ILE A 108 17.36 -3.65 14.03
CA ILE A 108 17.44 -5.01 14.57
C ILE A 108 17.65 -6.04 13.44
N ASP A 109 16.96 -5.88 12.31
CA ASP A 109 17.11 -6.73 11.13
C ASP A 109 18.54 -6.70 10.61
N GLN A 110 19.16 -5.53 10.52
CA GLN A 110 20.57 -5.41 10.14
C GLN A 110 21.50 -6.14 11.11
N GLU A 111 21.27 -6.07 12.41
CA GLU A 111 22.08 -6.81 13.39
C GLU A 111 21.96 -8.32 13.21
N VAL A 112 20.77 -8.82 12.87
CA VAL A 112 20.56 -10.24 12.54
C VAL A 112 21.31 -10.61 11.26
N LEU A 113 21.18 -9.80 10.20
CA LEU A 113 21.83 -10.03 8.91
C LEU A 113 23.36 -9.99 8.99
N TYR A 114 23.93 -9.20 9.92
CA TYR A 114 25.36 -9.19 10.21
C TYR A 114 25.81 -10.25 11.22
N GLY A 115 24.89 -11.06 11.75
CA GLY A 115 25.20 -12.10 12.74
C GLY A 115 25.57 -11.57 14.12
N ALA A 116 25.28 -10.30 14.42
CA ALA A 116 25.54 -9.69 15.72
C ALA A 116 24.55 -10.17 16.80
N VAL A 117 23.36 -10.62 16.40
CA VAL A 117 22.34 -11.19 17.28
C VAL A 117 21.59 -12.33 16.58
N SER A 118 21.16 -13.35 17.33
CA SER A 118 20.35 -14.43 16.75
C SER A 118 18.91 -13.94 16.46
N PRO A 119 18.21 -14.53 15.47
CA PRO A 119 16.82 -14.19 15.17
C PRO A 119 15.89 -14.27 16.40
N GLU A 120 16.09 -15.26 17.27
CA GLU A 120 15.27 -15.47 18.47
C GLU A 120 15.43 -14.33 19.48
N ASN A 121 16.68 -13.93 19.73
CA ASN A 121 16.99 -12.83 20.64
C ASN A 121 16.56 -11.48 20.05
N ALA A 122 16.73 -11.29 18.73
CA ALA A 122 16.28 -10.12 18.01
C ALA A 122 14.76 -9.95 18.08
N ALA A 123 14.01 -11.05 17.87
CA ALA A 123 12.56 -11.05 17.97
C ALA A 123 12.08 -10.66 19.38
N ALA A 124 12.68 -11.25 20.42
CA ALA A 124 12.35 -10.91 21.81
C ALA A 124 12.61 -9.43 22.13
N ARG A 125 13.75 -8.90 21.67
CA ARG A 125 14.11 -7.48 21.84
C ARG A 125 13.14 -6.57 21.08
N PHE A 126 12.88 -6.86 19.81
CA PHE A 126 11.97 -6.10 18.97
C PHE A 126 10.58 -6.01 19.61
N MET A 127 10.03 -7.14 20.04
CA MET A 127 8.70 -7.18 20.66
C MET A 127 8.63 -6.33 21.93
N LYS A 128 9.65 -6.37 22.79
CA LYS A 128 9.71 -5.55 24.01
C LYS A 128 9.72 -4.05 23.70
N GLU A 129 10.61 -3.64 22.79
CA GLU A 129 10.82 -2.22 22.49
C GLU A 129 9.67 -1.63 21.64
N ALA A 130 9.16 -2.36 20.65
CA ALA A 130 8.01 -1.96 19.85
C ALA A 130 6.76 -1.76 20.72
N ASN A 131 6.50 -2.67 21.68
CA ASN A 131 5.39 -2.53 22.62
C ASN A 131 5.55 -1.29 23.51
N THR A 132 6.78 -0.95 23.90
CA THR A 132 7.05 0.27 24.66
C THR A 132 6.75 1.52 23.83
N VAL A 133 7.17 1.56 22.56
CA VAL A 133 6.88 2.69 21.65
C VAL A 133 5.36 2.86 21.46
N LEU A 134 4.66 1.79 21.12
CA LEU A 134 3.21 1.82 20.86
C LEU A 134 2.38 2.08 22.13
N GLY A 135 2.93 1.78 23.30
CA GLY A 135 2.28 2.04 24.59
C GLY A 135 2.28 3.50 25.03
N ARG A 136 3.09 4.37 24.42
CA ARG A 136 3.22 5.79 24.83
C ARG A 136 1.98 6.64 24.53
N ASN A 137 1.21 6.26 23.52
CA ASN A 137 0.10 7.04 22.96
C ASN A 137 -1.27 6.36 23.15
N ARG A 138 -1.37 5.46 24.15
CA ARG A 138 -2.61 4.82 24.56
C ARG A 138 -3.33 5.63 25.63
#